data_AF-A0A8B6FYF4-F1
#
_entry.id   AF-A0A8B6FYF4-F1
#
_cell.length_a   1.000
_cell.length_b   1.000
_cell.length_c   1.000
_cell.angle_alpha   90.00
_cell.angle_beta   90.00
_cell.angle_gamma   90.00
#
_symmetry.space_group_name_H-M   'P 1'
#
loop_
_entity.id
_entity.type
_entity.pdbx_description
1 polymer ?
#
loop_
_entity_poly.entity_id
_entity_poly.type
_entity_poly.pdbx_seq_one_letter_code
_entity_poly.pdbx_strand_id
1 'polypeptide(L)'
;MFYRTTMMARHIVLSFFGICVMIAIAHANGNSQNIDGKTKIMHEWVTLEYDFPSPMKRSLIDQKLLIPENLALVNMDVIRGSIFTTKGRTSKPGIPATLNTVIKRNGKSLLKPFPSLRLNRAGDCNSIQSAQSIKIDPNTNYIWVLDEGKGE
;
A
#
# COMPACT_ATOMS: atom_id res chain seq x y z
N MET A 1 16.78 58.90 -25.03
CA MET A 1 15.38 59.34 -24.86
C MET A 1 14.47 58.10 -24.87
N PHE A 2 14.70 57.09 -24.02
CA PHE A 2 14.34 56.98 -22.59
C PHE A 2 12.85 57.13 -22.23
N TYR A 3 11.92 56.92 -23.18
CA TYR A 3 10.48 56.93 -22.85
C TYR A 3 9.60 55.87 -23.56
N ARG A 4 10.20 54.86 -24.21
CA ARG A 4 9.41 53.86 -24.98
C ARG A 4 9.48 52.40 -24.51
N THR A 5 10.27 52.08 -23.50
CA THR A 5 10.37 50.71 -22.95
C THR A 5 9.58 50.48 -21.65
N THR A 6 8.99 51.52 -21.07
CA THR A 6 8.24 51.42 -19.80
C THR A 6 6.74 51.14 -19.96
N MET A 7 6.16 51.25 -21.17
CA MET A 7 4.72 51.00 -21.39
C MET A 7 4.36 49.58 -21.82
N MET A 8 5.29 48.77 -22.34
CA MET A 8 5.03 47.34 -22.60
C MET A 8 5.24 46.45 -21.37
N ALA A 9 5.94 46.94 -20.33
CA ALA A 9 6.12 46.21 -19.07
C ALA A 9 4.93 46.38 -18.09
N ARG A 10 4.00 47.30 -18.35
CA ARG A 10 2.81 47.51 -17.50
C ARG A 10 1.57 46.70 -17.90
N HIS A 11 1.57 46.04 -19.07
CA HIS A 11 0.45 45.20 -19.50
C HIS A 11 0.73 43.68 -19.46
N ILE A 12 1.97 43.26 -19.22
CA ILE A 12 2.31 41.84 -19.02
C ILE A 12 2.24 41.44 -17.54
N VAL A 13 2.39 42.40 -16.61
CA VAL A 13 2.22 42.15 -15.17
C VAL A 13 0.73 42.12 -14.74
N LEU A 14 -0.18 42.54 -15.62
CA LEU A 14 -1.63 42.50 -15.39
C LEU A 14 -2.36 41.36 -16.13
N SER A 15 -1.62 40.47 -16.81
CA SER A 15 -2.20 39.26 -17.44
C SER A 15 -1.87 37.95 -16.72
N PHE A 16 -1.17 38.02 -15.58
CA PHE A 16 -0.90 36.86 -14.70
C PHE A 16 -1.51 37.00 -13.29
N PHE A 17 -2.39 37.99 -13.10
CA PHE A 17 -3.19 38.18 -11.88
C PHE A 17 -4.65 37.71 -12.05
N GLY A 18 -4.94 36.98 -13.14
CA GLY A 18 -6.27 36.50 -13.51
C GLY A 18 -6.34 34.99 -13.73
N ILE A 19 -5.33 34.22 -13.31
CA ILE A 19 -5.53 32.78 -13.11
C ILE A 19 -6.00 32.64 -11.67
N CYS A 20 -7.32 32.61 -11.54
CA CYS A 20 -8.03 32.22 -10.35
C CYS A 20 -7.31 31.04 -9.69
N VAL A 21 -6.62 31.34 -8.59
CA VAL A 21 -6.43 30.40 -7.50
C VAL A 21 -7.83 30.07 -7.01
N MET A 22 -8.51 29.15 -7.72
CA MET A 22 -9.56 28.35 -7.14
C MET A 22 -8.86 27.37 -6.20
N ILE A 23 -8.34 27.89 -5.08
CA ILE A 23 -8.42 27.12 -3.85
C ILE A 23 -9.92 27.00 -3.66
N ALA A 24 -10.48 25.91 -4.20
CA ALA A 24 -11.62 25.31 -3.56
C ALA A 24 -11.12 25.06 -2.13
N ILE A 25 -11.40 26.02 -1.24
CA ILE A 25 -11.65 25.67 0.14
C ILE A 25 -12.91 24.83 -0.03
N ALA A 26 -12.71 23.55 -0.34
CA ALA A 26 -13.53 22.54 0.24
C ALA A 26 -13.43 22.84 1.72
N HIS A 27 -14.37 23.66 2.20
CA HIS A 27 -14.98 23.40 3.46
C HIS A 27 -15.51 21.98 3.25
N ALA A 28 -14.63 21.01 3.46
CA ALA A 28 -15.03 19.87 4.21
C ALA A 28 -15.58 20.49 5.49
N ASN A 29 -16.86 20.83 5.47
CA ASN A 29 -17.77 20.24 6.41
C ASN A 29 -17.52 18.73 6.32
N GLY A 30 -16.36 18.29 6.84
CA GLY A 30 -16.24 17.05 7.53
C GLY A 30 -17.19 17.24 8.68
N ASN A 31 -18.47 17.08 8.38
CA ASN A 31 -19.38 16.47 9.29
C ASN A 31 -18.63 15.19 9.62
N SER A 32 -17.88 15.19 10.74
CA SER A 32 -17.49 13.95 11.35
C SER A 32 -18.83 13.30 11.59
N GLN A 33 -19.23 12.43 10.67
CA GLN A 33 -20.30 11.51 10.94
C GLN A 33 -19.78 10.84 12.20
N ASN A 34 -20.38 11.19 13.34
CA ASN A 34 -20.21 10.43 14.55
C ASN A 34 -20.59 9.01 14.11
N ILE A 35 -19.58 8.16 13.90
CA ILE A 35 -19.81 6.76 13.58
C ILE A 35 -20.28 6.14 14.89
N ASP A 36 -21.54 6.37 15.22
CA ASP A 36 -22.30 5.64 16.24
C ASP A 36 -22.75 4.26 15.69
N GLY A 37 -22.23 3.86 14.52
CA GLY A 37 -22.25 2.49 14.03
C GLY A 37 -21.04 1.76 14.58
N LYS A 38 -21.20 0.96 15.64
CA LYS A 38 -20.12 0.17 16.28
C LYS A 38 -19.20 -0.50 15.24
N THR A 39 -18.05 0.10 14.96
CA THR A 39 -17.01 -0.52 14.14
C THR A 39 -16.52 -1.77 14.87
N LYS A 40 -16.64 -2.94 14.24
CA LYS A 40 -16.14 -4.19 14.80
C LYS A 40 -14.71 -4.43 14.33
N ILE A 41 -13.77 -4.52 15.27
CA ILE A 41 -12.40 -4.94 14.97
C ILE A 41 -12.44 -6.39 14.48
N MET A 42 -12.09 -6.59 13.22
CA MET A 42 -12.03 -7.93 12.62
C MET A 42 -10.65 -8.56 12.83
N HIS A 43 -9.60 -7.77 12.64
CA HIS A 43 -8.21 -8.17 12.80
C HIS A 43 -7.41 -7.04 13.43
N GLU A 44 -6.46 -7.40 14.28
CA GLU A 44 -5.54 -6.49 14.94
C GLU A 44 -4.17 -7.16 15.07
N TRP A 45 -3.13 -6.33 15.11
CA TRP A 45 -1.75 -6.77 15.26
C TRP A 45 -1.01 -5.80 16.17
N VAL A 46 -0.29 -6.34 17.15
CA VAL A 46 0.81 -5.61 17.80
C VAL A 46 2.07 -5.78 16.96
N THR A 47 2.29 -7.00 16.47
CA THR A 47 3.36 -7.37 15.56
C THR A 47 2.78 -8.18 14.40
N LEU A 48 3.25 -7.92 13.18
CA LEU A 48 2.88 -8.71 12.02
C LEU A 48 3.66 -10.03 12.04
N GLU A 49 2.94 -11.14 11.94
CA GLU A 49 3.51 -12.48 11.99
C GLU A 49 3.01 -13.33 10.81
N TYR A 50 3.87 -14.19 10.29
CA TYR A 50 3.52 -15.18 9.28
C TYR A 50 3.09 -16.51 9.90
N ASP A 51 2.17 -17.20 9.23
CA ASP A 51 1.74 -18.57 9.54
C ASP A 51 2.72 -19.62 8.98
N PHE A 52 4.00 -19.50 9.34
CA PHE A 52 5.02 -20.48 8.98
C PHE A 52 5.23 -21.50 10.10
N PRO A 53 5.52 -22.77 9.78
CA PRO A 53 6.03 -23.73 10.76
C PRO A 53 7.27 -23.16 11.46
N SER A 54 7.41 -23.41 12.78
CA SER A 54 8.51 -22.84 13.57
C SER A 54 9.91 -23.07 12.99
N PRO A 55 10.26 -24.27 12.45
CA PRO A 55 11.57 -24.48 11.82
C PRO A 55 11.78 -23.60 10.57
N MET A 56 10.73 -23.43 9.75
CA MET A 56 10.78 -22.57 8.57
C MET A 56 10.90 -21.09 8.96
N LYS A 57 10.11 -20.64 9.95
CA LYS A 57 10.18 -19.26 10.45
C LYS A 57 11.57 -18.93 10.95
N ARG A 58 12.18 -19.82 11.75
CA ARG A 58 13.54 -19.66 12.26
C ARG A 58 14.56 -19.57 11.12
N SER A 59 14.50 -20.50 10.18
CA SER A 59 15.39 -20.51 9.01
C SER A 59 15.29 -19.21 8.17
N LEU A 60 14.09 -18.67 7.97
CA LEU A 60 13.89 -17.40 7.26
C LEU A 60 14.46 -16.20 8.03
N ILE A 61 14.34 -16.19 9.36
CA ILE A 61 14.92 -15.14 10.21
C ILE A 61 16.44 -15.23 10.19
N ASP A 62 17.01 -16.41 10.35
CA ASP A 62 18.47 -16.64 10.35
C ASP A 62 19.11 -16.19 9.02
N GLN A 63 18.41 -16.41 7.90
CA GLN A 63 18.83 -15.99 6.57
C GLN A 63 18.49 -14.52 6.25
N LYS A 64 17.90 -13.76 7.18
CA LYS A 64 17.40 -12.39 6.98
C LYS A 64 16.39 -12.25 5.84
N LEU A 65 15.73 -13.35 5.47
CA LEU A 65 14.62 -13.39 4.52
C LEU A 65 13.29 -12.97 5.18
N LEU A 66 13.22 -13.03 6.51
CA LEU A 66 12.17 -12.46 7.35
C LEU A 66 12.80 -11.55 8.40
N ILE A 67 12.52 -10.25 8.33
CA ILE A 67 12.85 -9.28 9.38
C ILE A 67 11.51 -8.73 9.89
N PRO A 68 10.98 -9.24 11.03
CA PRO A 68 9.65 -8.90 11.53
C PRO A 68 9.39 -7.39 11.65
N GLU A 69 10.41 -6.63 12.06
CA GLU A 69 10.35 -5.19 12.29
C GLU A 69 10.17 -4.39 10.99
N ASN A 70 10.47 -4.99 9.85
CA ASN A 70 10.31 -4.38 8.54
C ASN A 70 8.93 -4.63 7.92
N LEU A 71 8.07 -5.42 8.57
CA LEU A 71 6.72 -5.68 8.09
C LEU A 71 5.81 -4.49 8.42
N ALA A 72 5.29 -3.84 7.39
CA ALA A 72 4.28 -2.79 7.45
C ALA A 72 3.38 -2.87 6.21
N LEU A 73 2.12 -3.27 6.38
CA LEU A 73 1.19 -3.45 5.25
C LEU A 73 0.95 -2.10 4.55
N VAL A 74 0.88 -2.11 3.22
CA VAL A 74 0.75 -0.88 2.42
C VAL A 74 -0.61 -0.75 1.72
N ASN A 75 -1.24 -1.87 1.36
CA ASN A 75 -2.58 -1.88 0.77
C ASN A 75 -3.34 -3.14 1.19
N MET A 76 -4.67 -3.07 1.19
CA MET A 76 -5.55 -4.22 1.42
C MET A 76 -6.85 -4.10 0.63
N ASP A 77 -7.45 -5.24 0.31
CA ASP A 77 -8.79 -5.34 -0.28
C ASP A 77 -9.47 -6.62 0.22
N VAL A 78 -10.80 -6.69 0.11
CA VAL A 78 -11.61 -7.75 0.70
C VAL A 78 -12.50 -8.41 -0.34
N ILE A 79 -12.48 -9.74 -0.34
CA ILE A 79 -13.36 -10.55 -1.16
C ILE A 79 -13.93 -11.71 -0.36
N ARG A 80 -15.27 -11.80 -0.31
CA ARG A 80 -15.98 -12.91 0.36
C ARG A 80 -15.47 -13.18 1.78
N GLY A 81 -15.17 -12.12 2.53
CA GLY A 81 -14.64 -12.19 3.90
C GLY A 81 -13.15 -12.53 4.01
N SER A 82 -12.46 -12.79 2.90
CA SER A 82 -11.00 -12.96 2.86
C SER A 82 -10.33 -11.61 2.61
N ILE A 83 -9.36 -11.28 3.47
CA ILE A 83 -8.56 -10.06 3.34
C ILE A 83 -7.29 -10.40 2.60
N PHE A 84 -7.02 -9.68 1.53
CA PHE A 84 -5.75 -9.68 0.82
C PHE A 84 -5.00 -8.40 1.15
N THR A 85 -3.68 -8.50 1.27
CA THR A 85 -2.86 -7.36 1.64
C THR A 85 -1.46 -7.47 1.06
N THR A 86 -0.82 -6.32 0.88
CA THR A 86 0.51 -6.21 0.30
C THR A 86 1.54 -5.67 1.29
N LYS A 87 2.78 -6.12 1.08
CA LYS A 87 4.00 -5.51 1.64
C LYS A 87 5.06 -5.51 0.54
N GLY A 88 5.24 -4.38 -0.15
CA GLY A 88 6.28 -4.25 -1.17
C GLY A 88 7.70 -4.43 -0.63
N ARG A 89 8.65 -4.74 -1.53
CA ARG A 89 10.08 -4.91 -1.24
C ARG A 89 10.93 -3.66 -1.50
N THR A 90 10.33 -2.58 -2.01
CA THR A 90 11.03 -1.38 -2.49
C THR A 90 11.74 -0.57 -1.39
N SER A 91 11.37 -0.70 -0.11
CA SER A 91 11.89 0.17 0.97
C SER A 91 12.65 -0.53 2.09
N LYS A 92 12.41 -1.82 2.32
CA LYS A 92 12.99 -2.58 3.44
C LYS A 92 13.25 -4.05 3.06
N PRO A 93 14.36 -4.64 3.50
CA PRO A 93 14.67 -6.05 3.26
C PRO A 93 13.87 -6.96 4.20
N GLY A 94 14.00 -8.28 4.00
CA GLY A 94 13.44 -9.29 4.90
C GLY A 94 11.94 -9.46 4.76
N ILE A 95 11.41 -9.39 3.54
CA ILE A 95 9.99 -9.57 3.22
C ILE A 95 9.79 -10.91 2.50
N PRO A 96 9.31 -11.97 3.19
CA PRO A 96 9.15 -13.29 2.60
C PRO A 96 8.15 -13.32 1.45
N ALA A 97 7.03 -12.61 1.60
CA ALA A 97 5.98 -12.52 0.60
C ALA A 97 5.41 -11.12 0.49
N THR A 98 5.20 -10.68 -0.75
CA THR A 98 4.73 -9.33 -1.05
C THR A 98 3.22 -9.27 -1.20
N LEU A 99 2.57 -10.39 -1.56
CA LEU A 99 1.13 -10.55 -1.58
C LEU A 99 0.72 -11.63 -0.57
N ASN A 100 -0.23 -11.29 0.29
CA ASN A 100 -0.64 -12.10 1.42
C ASN A 100 -2.16 -12.15 1.55
N THR A 101 -2.66 -13.23 2.14
CA THR A 101 -3.99 -13.27 2.75
C THR A 101 -3.86 -13.24 4.27
N VAL A 102 -4.83 -12.65 4.96
CA VAL A 102 -4.92 -12.71 6.41
C VAL A 102 -5.74 -13.91 6.83
N ILE A 103 -5.28 -14.66 7.83
CA ILE A 103 -6.00 -15.77 8.44
C ILE A 103 -6.05 -15.61 9.96
N LYS A 104 -6.99 -16.31 10.61
CA LYS A 104 -7.01 -16.45 12.07
C LYS A 104 -6.57 -17.85 12.48
N ARG A 105 -5.62 -17.93 13.41
CA ARG A 105 -5.18 -19.18 14.04
C ARG A 105 -4.95 -18.92 15.52
N ASN A 106 -5.57 -19.73 16.38
CA ASN A 106 -5.45 -19.62 17.84
C ASN A 106 -5.71 -18.19 18.36
N GLY A 107 -6.74 -17.52 17.83
CA GLY A 107 -7.09 -16.14 18.19
C GLY A 107 -6.19 -15.05 17.59
N LYS A 108 -5.08 -15.41 16.94
CA LYS A 108 -4.15 -14.45 16.32
C LYS A 108 -4.45 -14.26 14.84
N SER A 109 -4.33 -13.02 14.38
CA SER A 109 -4.34 -12.69 12.95
C SER A 109 -2.94 -12.88 12.38
N LEU A 110 -2.78 -13.70 11.33
CA LEU A 110 -1.49 -14.04 10.75
C LEU A 110 -1.51 -13.80 9.24
N LEU A 111 -0.34 -13.47 8.68
CA LEU A 111 -0.13 -13.40 7.24
C LEU A 111 0.16 -14.79 6.67
N LYS A 112 -0.45 -15.09 5.53
CA LYS A 112 -0.14 -16.27 4.73
C LYS A 112 0.20 -15.81 3.31
N PRO A 113 1.35 -16.21 2.75
CA PRO A 113 1.71 -15.87 1.37
C PRO A 113 0.63 -16.32 0.38
N PHE A 114 0.28 -15.45 -0.56
CA PHE A 114 -0.72 -15.76 -1.58
C PHE A 114 -0.13 -15.64 -3.00
N PRO A 115 -0.43 -16.59 -3.91
CA PRO A 115 -1.13 -17.85 -3.65
C PRO A 115 -0.28 -18.86 -2.85
N SER A 116 1.04 -18.67 -2.85
CA SER A 116 1.99 -19.48 -2.06
C SER A 116 3.29 -18.72 -1.86
N LEU A 117 4.13 -19.19 -0.93
CA LEU A 117 5.48 -18.64 -0.73
C LEU A 117 6.34 -18.78 -1.99
N ARG A 118 6.17 -19.88 -2.75
CA ARG A 118 6.88 -20.10 -4.00
C ARG A 118 6.59 -19.01 -5.03
N LEU A 119 5.33 -18.61 -5.16
CA LEU A 119 4.91 -17.54 -6.08
C LEU A 119 5.23 -16.12 -5.59
N ASN A 120 5.96 -16.00 -4.49
CA ASN A 120 6.49 -14.75 -3.98
C ASN A 120 8.03 -14.77 -3.90
N ARG A 121 8.72 -15.76 -4.47
CA ARG A 121 10.17 -15.91 -4.32
C ARG A 121 10.91 -14.73 -4.98
N ALA A 122 11.58 -13.91 -4.16
CA ALA A 122 12.40 -12.82 -4.68
C ALA A 122 13.45 -13.32 -5.68
N GLY A 123 13.57 -12.65 -6.82
CA GLY A 123 14.51 -12.99 -7.89
C GLY A 123 14.03 -14.06 -8.88
N ASP A 124 12.90 -14.72 -8.64
CA ASP A 124 12.29 -15.62 -9.62
C ASP A 124 11.34 -14.83 -10.53
N CYS A 125 11.71 -14.59 -11.78
CA CYS A 125 10.93 -13.81 -12.75
C CYS A 125 9.51 -14.34 -13.00
N ASN A 126 9.20 -15.58 -12.61
CA ASN A 126 7.85 -16.16 -12.74
C ASN A 126 6.98 -15.92 -11.48
N SER A 127 7.47 -15.11 -10.54
CA SER A 127 6.83 -14.87 -9.26
C SER A 127 6.66 -13.37 -9.01
N ILE A 128 5.81 -13.03 -8.04
CA ILE A 128 5.53 -11.64 -7.69
C ILE A 128 6.73 -11.06 -6.94
N GLN A 129 7.29 -9.97 -7.46
CA GLN A 129 8.52 -9.38 -6.95
C GLN A 129 8.25 -8.34 -5.86
N SER A 130 7.39 -7.37 -6.12
CA SER A 130 7.06 -6.28 -5.20
C SER A 130 5.65 -5.76 -5.48
N ALA A 131 4.64 -6.50 -5.05
CA ALA A 131 3.26 -6.03 -5.04
C ALA A 131 3.11 -4.83 -4.09
N GLN A 132 2.76 -3.67 -4.65
CA GLN A 132 2.45 -2.47 -3.85
C GLN A 132 0.97 -2.31 -3.59
N SER A 133 0.14 -2.61 -4.59
CA SER A 133 -1.29 -2.42 -4.49
C SER A 133 -2.03 -3.58 -5.13
N ILE A 134 -3.21 -3.86 -4.61
CA ILE A 134 -4.16 -4.78 -5.20
C ILE A 134 -5.50 -4.09 -5.41
N LYS A 135 -6.23 -4.58 -6.40
CA LYS A 135 -7.65 -4.26 -6.57
C LYS A 135 -8.42 -5.51 -6.90
N ILE A 136 -9.51 -5.74 -6.19
CA ILE A 136 -10.41 -6.84 -6.47
C ILE A 136 -11.55 -6.32 -7.34
N ASP A 137 -11.75 -6.99 -8.47
CA ASP A 137 -12.93 -6.77 -9.31
C ASP A 137 -14.13 -7.54 -8.73
N PRO A 138 -15.20 -6.84 -8.30
CA PRO A 138 -16.36 -7.48 -7.67
C PRO A 138 -17.14 -8.40 -8.64
N ASN A 139 -17.03 -8.20 -9.95
CA ASN A 139 -17.79 -8.97 -10.94
C ASN A 139 -17.10 -10.30 -11.25
N THR A 140 -15.77 -10.28 -11.40
CA THR A 140 -14.97 -11.46 -11.79
C THR A 140 -14.34 -12.17 -10.61
N ASN A 141 -14.21 -11.51 -9.46
CA ASN A 141 -13.43 -11.95 -8.30
C ASN A 141 -11.92 -12.06 -8.60
N TYR A 142 -11.45 -11.42 -9.67
CA TYR A 142 -10.02 -11.33 -9.98
C TYR A 142 -9.31 -10.32 -9.09
N ILE A 143 -8.08 -10.67 -8.72
CA ILE A 143 -7.18 -9.79 -7.99
C ILE A 143 -6.19 -9.23 -9.00
N TRP A 144 -6.31 -7.95 -9.29
CA TRP A 144 -5.33 -7.18 -10.06
C TRP A 144 -4.21 -6.76 -9.13
N VAL A 145 -2.96 -7.07 -9.48
CA VAL A 145 -1.79 -6.80 -8.66
C VAL A 145 -0.90 -5.82 -9.41
N LEU A 146 -0.56 -4.69 -8.77
CA LEU A 146 0.49 -3.80 -9.24
C LEU A 146 1.82 -4.26 -8.66
N ASP A 147 2.60 -4.98 -9.48
CA ASP A 147 3.96 -5.40 -9.16
C ASP A 147 4.97 -4.41 -9.74
N GLU A 148 5.73 -3.73 -8.87
CA GLU A 148 6.78 -2.79 -9.28
C GLU A 148 8.05 -3.49 -9.79
N GLY A 149 8.10 -4.83 -9.71
CA GLY A 149 9.30 -5.58 -10.03
C GLY A 149 10.30 -5.55 -8.89
N LYS A 150 11.58 -5.62 -9.23
CA LYS A 150 12.66 -5.56 -8.25
C LYS A 150 13.03 -4.09 -8.02
N GLY A 151 12.92 -3.63 -6.77
CA GLY A 151 13.62 -2.42 -6.35
C GLY A 151 15.12 -2.68 -6.43
N GLU A 152 15.83 -1.88 -7.23
CA GLU A 152 17.30 -1.92 -7.34
C GLU A 152 17.97 -1.46 -6.04
#